data_AF-A0A2N5PYQ4-F1
#
_entry.id   AF-A0A2N5PYQ4-F1
#
_cell.length_a   1.000
_cell.length_b   1.000
_cell.length_c   1.000
_cell.angle_alpha   90.00
_cell.angle_beta   90.00
_cell.angle_gamma   90.00
#
_symmetry.space_group_name_H-M   'P 1'
#
loop_
_entity.id
_entity.type
_entity.pdbx_description
1 polymer ?
#
loop_
_entity_poly.entity_id
_entity_poly.type
_entity_poly.pdbx_seq_one_letter_code
_entity_poly.pdbx_strand_id
1 'polypeptide(L)'
;MSKKYDFWANKKTIPNLKLYTILTGVWFGTLGINFLIVFFYWKYVLNYEFANLVLILSIIMFLLVPIAITDPKKESRDLLATVSYGILHTVCTLASIIISRCWYLVGIYILELFVVLIILLKSIRRKK
;
A
#
# COMPACT_ATOMS: atom_id res chain seq x y z
N MET A 1 27.31 -23.99 10.79
CA MET A 1 25.99 -23.36 10.60
C MET A 1 26.19 -22.08 9.80
N SER A 2 25.82 -22.10 8.51
CA SER A 2 26.01 -20.96 7.60
C SER A 2 25.22 -19.76 8.11
N LYS A 3 25.90 -18.63 8.40
CA LYS A 3 25.24 -17.36 8.68
C LYS A 3 24.61 -16.88 7.37
N LYS A 4 23.31 -17.12 7.18
CA LYS A 4 22.51 -16.41 6.19
C LYS A 4 22.59 -14.93 6.55
N TYR A 5 23.36 -14.17 5.79
CA TYR A 5 23.24 -12.73 5.77
C TYR A 5 21.86 -12.41 5.19
N ASP A 6 20.93 -12.04 6.06
CA ASP A 6 19.64 -11.47 5.64
C ASP A 6 19.95 -10.16 4.93
N PHE A 7 19.88 -10.18 3.60
CA PHE A 7 20.05 -9.02 2.72
C PHE A 7 19.11 -7.85 3.08
N TRP A 8 18.09 -8.13 3.90
CA TRP A 8 16.98 -7.26 4.29
C TRP A 8 17.04 -6.77 5.74
N ALA A 9 18.11 -7.06 6.50
CA ALA A 9 18.19 -6.73 7.92
C ALA A 9 19.32 -5.74 8.20
N ASN A 10 19.15 -4.47 7.80
CA ASN A 10 20.16 -3.45 8.09
C ASN A 10 19.86 -2.69 9.40
N LYS A 11 20.42 -3.20 10.51
CA LYS A 11 20.29 -2.60 11.86
C LYS A 11 20.90 -1.19 12.01
N LYS A 12 21.66 -0.67 11.05
CA LYS A 12 22.38 0.61 11.17
C LYS A 12 21.59 1.86 10.71
N THR A 13 20.40 1.69 10.15
CA THR A 13 19.57 2.78 9.59
C THR A 13 18.17 2.81 10.19
N ILE A 14 18.06 2.62 11.51
CA ILE A 14 16.77 2.56 12.21
C ILE A 14 16.39 3.96 12.72
N PRO A 15 15.60 4.74 11.96
CA PRO A 15 14.75 5.69 12.66
C PRO A 15 13.33 5.64 12.06
N ASN A 16 12.43 4.89 12.71
CA ASN A 16 10.97 4.77 12.50
C ASN A 16 10.40 3.47 11.86
N LEU A 17 10.75 2.30 12.41
CA LEU A 17 9.99 1.05 12.20
C LEU A 17 8.47 1.21 12.31
N LYS A 18 8.02 1.98 13.31
CA LYS A 18 6.59 2.25 13.54
C LYS A 18 5.96 3.01 12.38
N LEU A 19 6.67 3.99 11.81
CA LEU A 19 6.20 4.73 10.63
C LEU A 19 6.11 3.79 9.43
N TYR A 20 7.14 3.00 9.17
CA TYR A 20 7.19 2.10 8.03
C TYR A 20 6.09 1.05 8.07
N THR A 21 5.81 0.51 9.26
CA THR A 21 4.70 -0.42 9.48
C THR A 21 3.34 0.24 9.20
N ILE A 22 3.13 1.47 9.70
CA ILE A 22 1.92 2.24 9.45
C ILE A 22 1.78 2.54 7.95
N LEU A 23 2.85 2.99 7.30
CA LEU A 23 2.83 3.36 5.88
C LEU A 23 2.53 2.14 5.00
N THR A 24 3.14 1.00 5.28
CA THR A 24 2.84 -0.27 4.59
C THR A 24 1.37 -0.66 4.79
N GLY A 25 0.84 -0.57 6.01
CA GLY A 25 -0.58 -0.82 6.28
C GLY A 25 -1.50 0.13 5.51
N VAL A 26 -1.15 1.42 5.45
CA VAL A 26 -1.87 2.42 4.65
C VAL A 26 -1.84 2.05 3.18
N TRP A 27 -0.67 1.73 2.61
CA TRP A 27 -0.54 1.36 1.18
C TRP A 27 -1.42 0.19 0.80
N PHE A 28 -1.44 -0.88 1.60
CA PHE A 28 -2.30 -2.02 1.34
C PHE A 28 -3.78 -1.69 1.55
N GLY A 29 -4.12 -0.95 2.60
CA GLY A 29 -5.50 -0.59 2.90
C GLY A 29 -6.13 0.27 1.81
N THR A 30 -5.42 1.32 1.38
CA THR A 30 -5.89 2.21 0.31
C THR A 30 -5.90 1.49 -1.05
N LEU A 31 -4.92 0.64 -1.34
CA LEU A 31 -4.96 -0.17 -2.56
C LEU A 31 -6.16 -1.13 -2.58
N GLY A 32 -6.50 -1.72 -1.44
CA GLY A 32 -7.71 -2.54 -1.26
C GLY A 32 -9.00 -1.75 -1.55
N ILE A 33 -9.09 -0.53 -1.04
CA ILE A 33 -10.22 0.38 -1.33
C ILE A 33 -10.29 0.73 -2.82
N ASN A 34 -9.17 1.09 -3.44
CA ASN A 34 -9.10 1.39 -4.87
C ASN A 34 -9.58 0.22 -5.72
N PHE A 35 -9.11 -1.00 -5.45
CA PHE A 35 -9.62 -2.19 -6.13
C PHE A 35 -11.10 -2.44 -5.87
N LEU A 36 -11.61 -2.18 -4.66
CA LEU A 36 -13.04 -2.34 -4.38
C LEU A 36 -13.89 -1.37 -5.22
N ILE A 37 -13.45 -0.11 -5.34
CA ILE A 37 -14.12 0.90 -6.18
C ILE A 37 -14.07 0.46 -7.65
N VAL A 38 -12.91 0.01 -8.12
CA VAL A 38 -12.74 -0.51 -9.49
C VAL A 38 -13.64 -1.71 -9.73
N PHE A 39 -13.77 -2.62 -8.77
CA PHE A 39 -14.69 -3.76 -8.86
C PHE A 39 -16.13 -3.30 -9.07
N PHE A 40 -16.65 -2.39 -8.23
CA PHE A 40 -18.01 -1.88 -8.40
C PHE A 40 -18.19 -1.20 -9.76
N TYR A 41 -17.21 -0.38 -10.17
CA TYR A 41 -17.27 0.28 -11.46
C TYR A 41 -17.24 -0.70 -12.64
N TRP A 42 -16.34 -1.69 -12.60
CA TRP A 42 -16.24 -2.71 -13.63
C TRP A 42 -17.46 -3.61 -13.69
N LYS A 43 -18.02 -3.99 -12.53
CA LYS A 43 -19.15 -4.91 -12.45
C LYS A 43 -20.46 -4.27 -12.88
N TYR A 44 -20.71 -3.03 -12.47
CA TYR A 44 -22.02 -2.39 -12.60
C TYR A 44 -22.08 -1.30 -13.67
N VAL A 45 -20.95 -0.70 -14.06
CA VAL A 45 -20.91 0.34 -15.10
C VAL A 45 -20.37 -0.21 -16.42
N LEU A 46 -19.24 -0.90 -16.40
CA LEU A 46 -18.58 -1.40 -17.62
C LEU A 46 -18.95 -2.84 -18.00
N ASN A 47 -19.59 -3.59 -17.10
CA ASN A 47 -19.93 -5.01 -17.25
C ASN A 47 -18.74 -5.90 -17.68
N TYR A 48 -17.56 -5.69 -17.09
CA TYR A 48 -16.37 -6.51 -17.37
C TYR A 48 -16.44 -7.86 -16.66
N GLU A 49 -16.17 -8.94 -17.40
CA GLU A 49 -16.16 -10.31 -16.88
C GLU A 49 -15.10 -10.53 -15.78
N PHE A 50 -13.98 -9.81 -15.88
CA PHE A 50 -12.86 -9.90 -14.94
C PHE A 50 -13.07 -9.14 -13.62
N ALA A 51 -14.23 -8.50 -13.40
CA ALA A 51 -14.48 -7.73 -12.18
C ALA A 51 -14.25 -8.56 -10.90
N ASN A 52 -14.64 -9.83 -10.90
CA ASN A 52 -14.46 -10.71 -9.74
C ASN A 52 -12.97 -10.93 -9.37
N LEU A 53 -12.04 -10.86 -10.33
CA LEU A 53 -10.61 -10.91 -10.02
C LEU A 53 -10.16 -9.69 -9.24
N VAL A 54 -10.67 -8.51 -9.59
CA VAL A 54 -10.38 -7.25 -8.88
C VAL A 54 -10.94 -7.30 -7.46
N LEU A 55 -12.11 -7.92 -7.25
CA LEU A 55 -12.66 -8.14 -5.91
C LEU A 55 -11.75 -9.05 -5.06
N ILE A 56 -11.25 -10.15 -5.63
CA ILE A 56 -10.32 -11.04 -4.94
C ILE A 56 -9.04 -10.28 -4.56
N LEU A 57 -8.49 -9.47 -5.48
CA LEU A 57 -7.32 -8.63 -5.20
C LEU A 57 -7.59 -7.64 -4.06
N SER A 58 -8.76 -7.00 -4.03
CA SER A 58 -9.17 -6.11 -2.94
C SER A 58 -9.17 -6.83 -1.57
N ILE A 59 -9.76 -8.02 -1.50
CA ILE A 59 -9.80 -8.84 -0.29
C ILE A 59 -8.39 -9.22 0.17
N ILE A 60 -7.53 -9.65 -0.77
CA ILE A 60 -6.13 -9.98 -0.47
C ILE A 60 -5.41 -8.76 0.13
N MET A 61 -5.57 -7.57 -0.45
CA MET A 61 -4.95 -6.35 0.08
C MET A 61 -5.44 -6.03 1.49
N PHE A 62 -6.73 -6.18 1.79
CA PHE A 62 -7.25 -6.01 3.15
C PHE A 62 -6.70 -7.03 4.13
N LEU A 63 -6.54 -8.30 3.74
CA LEU A 63 -5.93 -9.33 4.59
C LEU A 63 -4.44 -9.06 4.84
N LEU A 64 -3.74 -8.43 3.90
CA LEU A 64 -2.34 -8.04 4.06
C LEU A 64 -2.16 -6.89 5.07
N VAL A 65 -3.18 -6.06 5.35
CA VAL A 65 -3.10 -4.98 6.34
C VAL A 65 -2.82 -5.50 7.76
N PRO A 66 -3.65 -6.38 8.37
CA PRO A 66 -3.37 -6.90 9.70
C PRO A 66 -2.08 -7.70 9.71
N ILE A 67 -1.82 -8.53 8.68
CA ILE A 67 -0.54 -9.28 8.56
C ILE A 67 0.64 -8.31 8.60
N ALA A 68 0.57 -7.21 7.84
CA ALA A 68 1.62 -6.22 7.82
C ALA A 68 1.80 -5.53 9.19
N ILE A 69 0.72 -5.24 9.92
CA ILE A 69 0.79 -4.51 11.18
C ILE A 69 1.21 -5.41 12.36
N THR A 70 0.76 -6.67 12.38
CA THR A 70 1.01 -7.62 13.47
C THR A 70 2.29 -8.44 13.28
N ASP A 71 2.94 -8.36 12.12
CA ASP A 71 4.16 -9.09 11.81
C ASP A 71 5.23 -8.87 12.90
N PRO A 72 5.70 -9.94 13.57
CA PRO A 72 6.76 -9.84 14.57
C PRO A 72 8.09 -9.37 13.97
N LYS A 73 8.30 -9.53 12.65
CA LYS A 73 9.46 -9.00 11.91
C LYS A 73 9.27 -7.55 11.43
N LYS A 74 8.22 -6.86 11.89
CA LYS A 74 8.05 -5.40 11.67
C LYS A 74 9.29 -4.59 12.06
N GLU A 75 10.11 -5.12 12.97
CA GLU A 75 11.31 -4.48 13.46
C GLU A 75 12.50 -4.49 12.50
N SER A 76 12.44 -5.29 11.44
CA SER A 76 13.46 -5.36 10.39
C SER A 76 12.96 -4.81 9.05
N ARG A 77 11.85 -4.07 9.03
CA ARG A 77 11.35 -3.49 7.78
C ARG A 77 12.19 -2.31 7.36
N ASP A 78 12.97 -2.52 6.32
CA ASP A 78 13.76 -1.49 5.67
C ASP A 78 12.88 -0.48 4.93
N LEU A 79 13.34 0.77 4.89
CA LEU A 79 12.72 1.87 4.12
C LEU A 79 12.46 1.45 2.67
N LEU A 80 13.39 0.69 2.09
CA LEU A 80 13.29 0.18 0.72
C LEU A 80 12.00 -0.62 0.51
N ALA A 81 11.66 -1.52 1.43
CA ALA A 81 10.46 -2.34 1.31
C ALA A 81 9.18 -1.49 1.34
N THR A 82 9.12 -0.52 2.25
CA THR A 82 7.98 0.43 2.31
C THR A 82 7.86 1.28 1.05
N VAL A 83 8.98 1.74 0.48
CA VAL A 83 8.99 2.46 -0.79
C VAL A 83 8.54 1.55 -1.94
N SER A 84 9.00 0.31 -1.99
CA SER A 84 8.55 -0.68 -2.99
C SER A 84 7.04 -0.91 -2.94
N TYR A 85 6.43 -0.98 -1.75
CA TYR A 85 4.97 -1.07 -1.63
C TYR A 85 4.26 0.20 -2.11
N GLY A 86 4.81 1.38 -1.86
CA GLY A 86 4.28 2.64 -2.40
C GLY A 86 4.35 2.71 -3.93
N ILE A 87 5.43 2.22 -4.53
CA ILE A 87 5.57 2.11 -6.00
C ILE A 87 4.54 1.13 -6.55
N LEU A 88 4.41 -0.06 -5.94
CA LEU A 88 3.42 -1.05 -6.35
C LEU A 88 2.00 -0.48 -6.28
N HIS A 89 1.66 0.18 -5.18
CA HIS A 89 0.38 0.88 -5.04
C HIS A 89 0.19 1.86 -6.20
N THR A 90 1.16 2.73 -6.47
CA THR A 90 1.08 3.76 -7.52
C THR A 90 0.81 3.12 -8.89
N VAL A 91 1.58 2.08 -9.24
CA VAL A 91 1.46 1.38 -10.52
C VAL A 91 0.08 0.74 -10.66
N CYS A 92 -0.41 0.04 -9.63
CA CYS A 92 -1.71 -0.61 -9.66
C CYS A 92 -2.88 0.38 -9.74
N THR A 93 -2.82 1.50 -8.99
CA THR A 93 -3.84 2.53 -9.03
C THR A 93 -3.87 3.23 -10.40
N LEU A 94 -2.72 3.58 -10.96
CA LEU A 94 -2.62 4.17 -12.31
C LEU A 94 -3.10 3.21 -13.40
N ALA A 95 -2.71 1.94 -13.35
CA ALA A 95 -3.21 0.93 -14.29
C ALA A 95 -4.74 0.81 -14.22
N SER A 96 -5.29 0.82 -13.00
CA SER A 96 -6.74 0.79 -12.78
C SER A 96 -7.42 2.02 -13.39
N ILE A 97 -6.88 3.22 -13.19
CA ILE A 97 -7.39 4.47 -13.78
C ILE A 97 -7.38 4.38 -15.31
N ILE A 98 -6.27 3.97 -15.91
CA ILE A 98 -6.09 3.93 -17.36
C ILE A 98 -7.04 2.91 -18.00
N ILE A 99 -7.11 1.69 -17.47
CA ILE A 99 -7.94 0.61 -18.01
C ILE A 99 -9.42 0.95 -17.86
N SER A 100 -9.82 1.45 -16.68
CA SER A 100 -11.22 1.78 -16.40
C SER A 100 -11.68 3.12 -17.00
N ARG A 101 -10.73 3.99 -17.40
CA ARG A 101 -10.96 5.41 -17.72
C ARG A 101 -11.75 6.16 -16.64
N CYS A 102 -11.67 5.70 -15.39
CA CYS A 102 -12.41 6.28 -14.27
C CYS A 102 -11.62 7.44 -13.65
N TRP A 103 -11.93 8.67 -14.09
CA TRP A 103 -11.26 9.89 -13.61
C TRP A 103 -11.50 10.18 -12.12
N TYR A 104 -12.59 9.66 -11.54
CA TYR A 104 -12.85 9.81 -10.10
C TYR A 104 -11.76 9.20 -9.23
N LEU A 105 -11.14 8.10 -9.69
CA LEU A 105 -10.01 7.47 -8.99
C LEU A 105 -8.77 8.39 -8.94
N VAL A 106 -8.61 9.32 -9.87
CA VAL A 106 -7.52 10.31 -9.83
C VAL A 106 -7.69 11.22 -8.60
N GLY A 107 -8.90 11.70 -8.35
CA GLY A 107 -9.19 12.55 -7.18
C GLY A 107 -8.97 11.82 -5.86
N ILE A 108 -9.43 10.55 -5.79
CA ILE A 108 -9.20 9.69 -4.63
C ILE A 108 -7.70 9.46 -4.42
N TYR A 109 -6.96 9.16 -5.48
CA TYR A 109 -5.52 8.94 -5.40
C TYR A 109 -4.74 10.17 -4.94
N ILE A 110 -5.12 11.38 -5.39
CA ILE A 110 -4.53 12.64 -4.89
C ILE A 110 -4.79 12.79 -3.39
N LEU A 111 -6.00 12.49 -2.92
CA LEU A 111 -6.34 12.54 -1.49
C LEU A 111 -5.52 11.52 -0.68
N GLU A 112 -5.34 10.31 -1.20
CA GLU A 112 -4.52 9.26 -0.57
C GLU A 112 -3.06 9.72 -0.40
N LEU A 113 -2.47 10.29 -1.46
CA LEU A 113 -1.11 10.85 -1.39
C LEU A 113 -1.01 11.99 -0.37
N PHE A 114 -2.05 12.81 -0.23
CA PHE A 114 -2.09 13.86 0.78
C PHE A 114 -2.12 13.30 2.21
N VAL A 115 -2.90 12.24 2.46
CA VAL A 115 -2.92 11.53 3.76
C VAL A 115 -1.55 10.94 4.08
N VAL A 116 -0.89 10.31 3.12
CA VAL A 116 0.47 9.78 3.27
C VAL A 116 1.46 10.88 3.62
N LEU A 117 1.38 12.03 2.94
CA LEU A 117 2.21 13.20 3.22
C LEU A 117 2.02 13.72 4.65
N ILE A 118 0.78 13.81 5.13
CA ILE A 118 0.49 14.23 6.52
C ILE A 118 1.11 13.25 7.52
N ILE A 119 1.02 11.94 7.27
CA ILE A 119 1.62 10.91 8.14
C ILE A 119 3.14 11.08 8.20
N LEU A 120 3.79 11.30 7.06
CA LEU A 120 5.22 11.56 6.98
C LEU A 120 5.62 12.84 7.73
N LEU A 121 4.93 13.95 7.50
CA LEU A 121 5.19 15.24 8.16
C LEU A 121 5.03 15.17 9.68
N LYS A 122 3.96 14.51 10.16
CA LYS A 122 3.72 14.30 11.60
C LYS A 122 4.83 13.47 12.23
N SER A 123 5.36 12.50 11.48
CA SER A 123 6.48 11.68 11.93
C SER A 123 7.81 12.44 11.98
N ILE A 124 8.04 13.39 11.07
CA ILE A 124 9.24 14.25 11.09
C ILE A 124 9.16 15.23 12.25
N ARG A 125 7.99 15.84 12.48
CA ARG A 125 7.77 16.80 13.58
C ARG A 125 7.94 16.18 14.97
N ARG A 126 7.68 14.88 15.14
CA ARG A 126 7.89 14.16 16.42
C ARG A 126 9.35 13.77 16.69
N LYS A 127 10.25 13.90 15.71
CA LYS A 127 11.69 13.63 15.85
C LYS A 127 12.52 14.87 16.18
N LYS A 128 11.99 16.07 15.91
CA LYS A 128 12.55 17.35 16.36
C LYS A 128 12.05 17.65 17.76
#